data_AF-A0A1D2WQF7-F1
#
_entry.id   AF-A0A1D2WQF7-F1
#
_cell.length_a   1.000
_cell.length_b   1.000
_cell.length_c   1.000
_cell.angle_alpha   90.00
_cell.angle_beta   90.00
_cell.angle_gamma   90.00
#
_symmetry.space_group_name_H-M   'P 1'
#
loop_
_entity.id
_entity.type
_entity.pdbx_description
1 polymer ?
#
loop_
_entity_poly.entity_id
_entity_poly.type
_entity_poly.pdbx_seq_one_letter_code
_entity_poly.pdbx_strand_id
1 'polypeptide(L)'
;MEKSIETAKSNYPTGEIKSTKMVVYSYPKIGAMTVVKDKTTGDEHRIFVDAYTLDVVPDEPTTETKLGVCSIYEQKSKNEIDENLKKWQKSDELTKSIEHAATIKGININMPVTEEDIKKLSDDTTIVGRSTSYYLDTTLYGQENDHYCAPACGQMIADYYDVFHTQDYIYQKMGPGYTTGGNVINNNQLNYYKPSNGLNKPNSAYVTVFTFSQAVSEINNNRPFVSIRDSHSRVCSGYLSNYPEYLLAIDDPLPEDYGYSYMETFGSEDYRVYVRS
;
A
#
# COMPACT_ATOMS: atom_id res chain seq x y z
N MET A 1 -14.15 33.04 -1.11
CA MET A 1 -13.48 32.92 -2.43
C MET A 1 -13.34 34.27 -3.11
N GLU A 2 -14.42 35.06 -3.21
CA GLU A 2 -14.44 36.40 -3.84
C GLU A 2 -13.32 37.32 -3.35
N LYS A 3 -13.13 37.43 -2.03
CA LYS A 3 -12.07 38.27 -1.45
C LYS A 3 -10.65 37.94 -1.97
N SER A 4 -10.34 36.65 -2.19
CA SER A 4 -9.04 36.24 -2.74
C SER A 4 -8.89 36.66 -4.21
N ILE A 5 -9.97 36.58 -4.98
CA ILE A 5 -10.01 37.05 -6.38
C ILE A 5 -9.87 38.57 -6.45
N GLU A 6 -10.55 39.30 -5.57
CA GLU A 6 -10.44 40.76 -5.47
C GLU A 6 -9.02 41.20 -5.13
N THR A 7 -8.42 40.60 -4.09
CA THR A 7 -7.02 40.84 -3.72
C THR A 7 -6.08 40.54 -4.90
N ALA A 8 -6.32 39.45 -5.63
CA ALA A 8 -5.53 39.11 -6.81
C ALA A 8 -5.63 40.13 -7.92
N LYS A 9 -6.83 40.61 -8.25
CA LYS A 9 -7.03 41.67 -9.23
C LYS A 9 -6.48 43.02 -8.77
N SER A 10 -6.49 43.30 -7.47
CA SER A 10 -5.89 44.52 -6.92
C SER A 10 -4.36 44.51 -7.00
N ASN A 11 -3.74 43.37 -6.68
CA ASN A 11 -2.29 43.23 -6.67
C ASN A 11 -1.71 43.04 -8.07
N TYR A 12 -2.44 42.36 -8.95
CA TYR A 12 -2.04 42.07 -10.34
C TYR A 12 -3.17 42.46 -11.31
N PRO A 13 -3.41 43.77 -11.55
CA PRO A 13 -4.56 44.24 -12.34
C PRO A 13 -4.59 43.75 -13.78
N THR A 14 -3.42 43.50 -14.37
CA THR A 14 -3.27 42.99 -15.73
C THR A 14 -3.13 41.46 -15.78
N GLY A 15 -2.97 40.81 -14.63
CA GLY A 15 -2.71 39.37 -14.50
C GLY A 15 -3.90 38.50 -14.92
N GLU A 16 -3.59 37.28 -15.36
CA GLU A 16 -4.60 36.27 -15.69
C GLU A 16 -4.78 35.31 -14.51
N ILE A 17 -6.00 35.20 -13.98
CA ILE A 17 -6.31 34.23 -12.93
C ILE A 17 -6.33 32.82 -13.55
N LYS A 18 -5.43 31.95 -13.08
CA LYS A 18 -5.32 30.55 -13.53
C LYS A 18 -6.23 29.62 -12.74
N SER A 19 -6.34 29.84 -11.43
CA SER A 19 -7.22 29.04 -10.58
C SER A 19 -7.55 29.77 -9.29
N THR A 20 -8.69 29.43 -8.70
CA THR A 20 -9.05 29.79 -7.33
C THR A 20 -9.59 28.53 -6.66
N LYS A 21 -8.97 28.11 -5.56
CA LYS A 21 -9.38 26.91 -4.81
C LYS A 21 -9.34 27.14 -3.31
N MET A 22 -10.19 26.42 -2.58
CA MET A 22 -10.12 26.35 -1.12
C MET A 22 -8.94 25.46 -0.73
N VAL A 23 -8.15 25.88 0.26
CA VAL A 23 -6.93 25.20 0.69
C VAL A 23 -6.83 25.20 2.22
N VAL A 24 -6.16 24.18 2.75
CA VAL A 24 -5.61 24.21 4.11
C VAL A 24 -4.20 24.76 3.98
N TYR A 25 -4.00 26.03 4.35
CA TYR A 25 -2.72 26.71 4.14
C TYR A 25 -1.73 26.53 5.31
N SER A 26 -2.25 26.13 6.49
CA SER A 26 -1.49 25.73 7.67
C SER A 26 -2.42 25.00 8.63
N TYR A 27 -2.43 23.66 8.62
CA TYR A 27 -3.45 22.88 9.35
C TYR A 27 -3.59 23.29 10.83
N PRO A 28 -4.81 23.56 11.33
CA PRO A 28 -6.12 23.38 10.69
C PRO A 28 -6.68 24.61 9.95
N LYS A 29 -5.88 25.66 9.70
CA LYS A 29 -6.31 26.91 9.08
C LYS A 29 -6.65 26.74 7.59
N ILE A 30 -7.81 27.27 7.20
CA ILE A 30 -8.40 27.13 5.87
C ILE A 30 -8.50 28.51 5.23
N GLY A 31 -8.25 28.58 3.92
CA GLY A 31 -8.34 29.81 3.16
C GLY A 31 -8.68 29.56 1.70
N ALA A 32 -8.75 30.66 0.95
CA ALA A 32 -8.83 30.64 -0.50
C ALA A 32 -7.47 30.99 -1.10
N MET A 33 -6.97 30.16 -2.00
CA MET A 33 -5.77 30.41 -2.78
C MET A 33 -6.14 30.74 -4.22
N THR A 34 -5.74 31.93 -4.68
CA THR A 34 -5.82 32.33 -6.09
C THR A 34 -4.42 32.32 -6.69
N VAL A 35 -4.27 31.63 -7.83
CA VAL A 35 -3.05 31.69 -8.65
C VAL A 35 -3.27 32.65 -9.79
N VAL A 36 -2.40 33.66 -9.90
CA VAL A 36 -2.44 34.68 -10.95
C VAL A 36 -1.12 34.69 -11.69
N LYS A 37 -1.19 34.70 -13.02
CA LYS A 37 -0.03 34.84 -13.89
C LYS A 37 0.12 36.30 -14.28
N ASP A 38 1.22 36.93 -13.88
CA ASP A 38 1.54 38.29 -14.29
C ASP A 38 1.81 38.31 -15.80
N LYS A 39 1.14 39.20 -16.54
CA LYS A 39 1.34 39.32 -18.00
C LYS A 39 2.65 40.02 -18.36
N THR A 40 3.20 40.80 -17.45
CA THR A 40 4.41 41.61 -17.65
C THR A 40 5.65 40.74 -17.54
N THR A 41 5.76 39.97 -16.46
CA THR A 41 6.92 39.11 -16.21
C THR A 41 6.70 37.68 -16.71
N GLY A 42 5.45 37.23 -16.77
CA GLY A 42 5.09 35.84 -17.04
C GLY A 42 5.08 34.94 -15.80
N ASP A 43 5.45 35.48 -14.62
CA ASP A 43 5.55 34.72 -13.38
C ASP A 43 4.18 34.41 -12.77
N GLU A 44 4.10 33.30 -12.03
CA GLU A 44 2.91 32.93 -11.28
C GLU A 44 3.04 33.30 -9.81
N HIS A 45 2.02 33.98 -9.30
CA HIS A 45 1.92 34.39 -7.91
C HIS A 45 0.73 33.73 -7.25
N ARG A 46 0.87 33.38 -5.98
CA ARG A 46 -0.20 32.81 -5.16
C ARG A 46 -0.64 33.83 -4.13
N ILE A 47 -1.96 33.95 -3.98
CA ILE A 47 -2.57 34.85 -3.00
C ILE A 47 -3.47 34.02 -2.12
N PHE A 48 -3.15 34.01 -0.83
CA PHE A 48 -3.91 33.31 0.19
C PHE A 48 -4.74 34.33 0.98
N VAL A 49 -6.01 33.99 1.24
CA VAL A 49 -6.89 34.76 2.11
C VAL A 49 -7.52 33.80 3.10
N ASP A 50 -7.41 34.11 4.40
CA ASP A 50 -8.01 33.29 5.46
C ASP A 50 -9.54 33.25 5.31
N ALA A 51 -10.13 32.08 5.51
CA ALA A 51 -11.55 31.89 5.28
C ALA A 51 -12.43 32.55 6.34
N TYR A 52 -11.91 32.76 7.55
CA TYR A 52 -12.65 33.31 8.68
C TYR A 52 -12.43 34.81 8.84
N THR A 53 -11.17 35.26 8.89
CA THR A 53 -10.86 36.68 9.10
C THR A 53 -10.91 37.49 7.82
N LEU A 54 -10.84 36.83 6.65
CA LEU A 54 -10.72 37.46 5.32
C LEU A 54 -9.42 38.26 5.14
N ASP A 55 -8.43 38.05 6.01
CA ASP A 55 -7.13 38.68 5.91
C ASP A 55 -6.24 37.99 4.86
N VAL A 56 -5.38 38.76 4.21
CA VAL A 56 -4.37 38.24 3.29
C VAL A 56 -3.29 37.53 4.10
N VAL A 57 -3.04 36.27 3.76
CA VAL A 57 -1.97 35.47 4.38
C VAL A 57 -0.72 35.59 3.51
N PRO A 58 0.44 36.01 4.08
CA PRO A 58 1.68 36.10 3.33
C PRO A 58 2.09 34.76 2.73
N ASP A 59 2.42 34.75 1.43
CA ASP A 59 2.95 33.57 0.74
C ASP A 59 4.45 33.40 1.08
N GLU A 60 4.74 32.79 2.24
CA GLU A 60 6.10 32.51 2.70
C GLU A 60 6.50 31.06 2.41
N PRO A 61 7.71 30.81 1.86
CA PRO A 61 8.21 29.45 1.68
C PRO A 61 8.54 28.80 3.04
N THR A 62 8.43 27.49 3.10
CA THR A 62 8.87 26.74 4.29
C THR A 62 10.41 26.78 4.37
N THR A 63 10.94 27.13 5.54
CA THR A 63 12.38 27.09 5.84
C THR A 63 12.64 26.08 6.96
N GLU A 64 13.90 25.73 7.23
CA GLU A 64 14.27 24.79 8.31
C GLU A 64 13.74 25.22 9.69
N THR A 65 13.52 26.52 9.90
CA THR A 65 13.13 27.09 11.20
C THR A 65 11.72 27.65 11.23
N LYS A 66 11.03 27.77 10.09
CA LYS A 66 9.66 28.30 10.01
C LYS A 66 8.82 27.53 9.00
N LEU A 67 7.65 27.09 9.46
CA LEU A 67 6.60 26.57 8.59
C LEU A 67 6.04 27.72 7.76
N GLY A 68 6.24 27.65 6.45
CA GLY A 68 5.66 28.59 5.50
C GLY A 68 4.20 28.25 5.22
N VAL A 69 3.62 28.92 4.23
CA VAL A 69 2.31 28.53 3.70
C VAL A 69 2.50 27.29 2.84
N CYS A 70 1.92 26.17 3.27
CA CYS A 70 2.01 24.90 2.57
C CYS A 70 0.60 24.32 2.43
N SER A 71 0.13 24.23 1.20
CA SER A 71 -1.14 23.58 0.91
C SER A 71 -0.96 22.05 0.96
N ILE A 72 -1.86 21.33 1.62
CA ILE A 72 -1.84 19.85 1.62
C ILE A 72 -1.88 19.28 0.18
N TYR A 73 -2.47 20.03 -0.77
CA TYR A 73 -2.49 19.66 -2.18
C TYR A 73 -1.12 19.75 -2.87
N GLU A 74 -0.17 20.51 -2.31
CA GLU A 74 1.20 20.61 -2.83
C GLU A 74 2.09 19.49 -2.31
N GLN A 75 1.71 18.85 -1.20
CA GLN A 75 2.43 17.72 -0.63
C GLN A 75 2.05 16.37 -1.26
N LYS A 76 1.02 16.34 -2.11
CA LYS A 76 0.48 15.12 -2.71
C LYS A 76 0.51 15.21 -4.23
N SER A 77 1.01 14.15 -4.86
CA SER A 77 0.98 14.04 -6.32
C SER A 77 -0.46 13.89 -6.83
N LYS A 78 -0.69 14.29 -8.09
CA LYS A 78 -2.00 14.12 -8.73
C LYS A 78 -2.48 12.66 -8.72
N ASN A 79 -1.57 11.71 -8.96
CA ASN A 79 -1.89 10.29 -8.93
C ASN A 79 -2.36 9.83 -7.54
N GLU A 80 -1.69 10.26 -6.47
CA GLU A 80 -2.13 9.95 -5.10
C GLU A 80 -3.50 10.56 -4.79
N ILE A 81 -3.76 11.78 -5.24
CA ILE A 81 -5.07 12.44 -5.07
C ILE A 81 -6.16 11.63 -5.79
N ASP A 82 -5.93 11.25 -7.04
CA ASP A 82 -6.89 10.48 -7.83
C ASP A 82 -7.15 9.09 -7.23
N GLU A 83 -6.13 8.42 -6.71
CA GLU A 83 -6.27 7.15 -5.99
C GLU A 83 -7.05 7.31 -4.68
N ASN A 84 -6.77 8.35 -3.90
CA ASN A 84 -7.50 8.64 -2.67
C ASN A 84 -8.96 8.94 -2.95
N LEU A 85 -9.26 9.67 -4.04
CA LEU A 85 -10.62 9.96 -4.46
C LEU A 85 -11.37 8.67 -4.85
N LYS A 86 -10.72 7.75 -5.59
CA LYS A 86 -11.32 6.43 -5.91
C LYS A 86 -11.59 5.61 -4.65
N LYS A 87 -10.67 5.61 -3.68
CA LYS A 87 -10.87 4.92 -2.39
C LYS A 87 -12.02 5.54 -1.61
N TRP A 88 -12.10 6.87 -1.57
CA TRP A 88 -13.19 7.60 -0.94
C TRP A 88 -14.55 7.26 -1.57
N GLN A 89 -14.65 7.29 -2.90
CA GLN A 89 -15.87 6.93 -3.63
C GLN A 89 -16.33 5.51 -3.32
N LYS A 90 -15.42 4.53 -3.33
CA LYS A 90 -15.75 3.15 -2.94
C LYS A 90 -16.24 3.04 -1.49
N SER A 91 -15.64 3.82 -0.58
CA SER A 91 -16.09 3.87 0.82
C SER A 91 -17.48 4.49 0.93
N ASP A 92 -17.75 5.58 0.22
CA ASP A 92 -19.05 6.26 0.20
C ASP A 92 -20.15 5.38 -0.40
N GLU A 93 -19.86 4.66 -1.49
CA GLU A 93 -20.76 3.67 -2.09
C GLU A 93 -21.08 2.53 -1.11
N LEU A 94 -20.08 2.02 -0.39
CA LEU A 94 -20.28 0.99 0.62
C LEU A 94 -21.17 1.52 1.75
N THR A 95 -20.88 2.70 2.30
CA THR A 95 -21.71 3.31 3.35
C THR A 95 -23.16 3.45 2.90
N LYS A 96 -23.41 3.97 1.68
CA LYS A 96 -24.76 4.09 1.13
C LYS A 96 -25.46 2.75 0.97
N SER A 97 -24.73 1.71 0.56
CA SER A 97 -25.27 0.35 0.44
C SER A 97 -25.72 -0.18 1.82
N ILE A 98 -24.92 0.06 2.86
CA ILE A 98 -25.25 -0.32 4.24
C ILE A 98 -26.45 0.46 4.75
N GLU A 99 -26.47 1.79 4.58
CA GLU A 99 -27.59 2.65 4.99
C GLU A 99 -28.90 2.23 4.30
N HIS A 100 -28.84 1.94 3.00
CA HIS A 100 -30.00 1.49 2.24
C HIS A 100 -30.55 0.17 2.77
N ALA A 101 -29.68 -0.81 3.00
CA ALA A 101 -30.11 -2.10 3.49
C ALA A 101 -30.54 -2.08 4.96
N ALA A 102 -29.93 -1.24 5.80
CA ALA A 102 -30.41 -0.94 7.15
C ALA A 102 -31.84 -0.39 7.10
N THR A 103 -32.11 0.56 6.19
CA THR A 103 -33.43 1.13 5.98
C THR A 103 -34.45 0.06 5.56
N ILE A 104 -34.10 -0.81 4.59
CA ILE A 104 -34.97 -1.93 4.14
C ILE A 104 -35.30 -2.87 5.30
N LYS A 105 -34.34 -3.13 6.18
CA LYS A 105 -34.50 -4.02 7.34
C LYS A 105 -35.12 -3.33 8.56
N GLY A 106 -35.53 -2.07 8.43
CA GLY A 106 -36.19 -1.30 9.49
C GLY A 106 -35.26 -0.87 10.63
N ILE A 107 -33.94 -0.82 10.40
CA ILE A 107 -32.94 -0.40 11.37
C ILE A 107 -32.83 1.12 11.35
N ASN A 108 -32.94 1.77 12.51
CA ASN A 108 -32.83 3.22 12.62
C ASN A 108 -31.35 3.66 12.70
N ILE A 109 -30.82 4.18 11.61
CA ILE A 109 -29.43 4.64 11.50
C ILE A 109 -29.09 5.85 12.39
N ASN A 110 -30.09 6.53 12.97
CA ASN A 110 -29.87 7.65 13.89
C ASN A 110 -29.75 7.22 15.36
N MET A 111 -29.86 5.91 15.64
CA MET A 111 -29.71 5.34 16.97
C MET A 111 -28.45 4.47 17.04
N PRO A 112 -27.88 4.26 18.24
CA PRO A 112 -26.83 3.27 18.43
C PRO A 112 -27.27 1.89 17.94
N VAL A 113 -26.40 1.22 17.20
CA VAL A 113 -26.64 -0.12 16.65
C VAL A 113 -26.66 -1.16 17.78
N THR A 114 -27.62 -2.08 17.75
CA THR A 114 -27.70 -3.22 18.68
C THR A 114 -27.14 -4.51 18.07
N GLU A 115 -26.84 -5.53 18.89
CA GLU A 115 -26.44 -6.85 18.39
C GLU A 115 -27.48 -7.48 17.46
N GLU A 116 -28.77 -7.24 17.72
CA GLU A 116 -29.86 -7.73 16.87
C GLU A 116 -29.85 -7.04 15.49
N ASP A 117 -29.53 -5.74 15.45
CA ASP A 117 -29.38 -4.98 14.21
C ASP A 117 -28.18 -5.47 13.39
N ILE A 118 -27.05 -5.77 14.05
CA ILE A 118 -25.87 -6.38 13.41
C ILE A 118 -26.26 -7.72 12.79
N LYS A 119 -26.98 -8.56 13.53
CA LYS A 119 -27.42 -9.88 13.03
C LYS A 119 -28.35 -9.75 11.83
N LYS A 120 -29.29 -8.79 11.86
CA LYS A 120 -30.17 -8.51 10.72
C LYS A 120 -29.39 -8.09 9.48
N LEU A 121 -28.32 -7.30 9.64
CA LEU A 121 -27.45 -6.85 8.56
C LEU A 121 -26.51 -7.94 8.06
N SER A 122 -25.99 -8.80 8.95
CA SER A 122 -25.03 -9.85 8.60
C SER A 122 -25.61 -10.95 7.70
N ASP A 123 -26.93 -11.15 7.76
CA ASP A 123 -27.63 -12.10 6.89
C ASP A 123 -27.75 -11.60 5.43
N ASP A 124 -27.37 -10.35 5.16
CA ASP A 124 -27.35 -9.77 3.81
C ASP A 124 -25.95 -9.92 3.20
N THR A 125 -25.81 -10.85 2.25
CA THR A 125 -24.56 -11.13 1.52
C THR A 125 -23.98 -9.92 0.78
N THR A 126 -24.71 -8.81 0.67
CA THR A 126 -24.26 -7.57 0.04
C THR A 126 -23.58 -6.58 1.02
N ILE A 127 -23.76 -6.77 2.33
CA ILE A 127 -23.29 -5.85 3.40
C ILE A 127 -22.10 -6.40 4.18
N VAL A 128 -21.86 -7.71 4.11
CA VAL A 128 -20.68 -8.33 4.73
C VAL A 128 -19.45 -7.60 4.19
N GLY A 129 -18.74 -6.87 5.07
CA GLY A 129 -17.47 -6.25 4.76
C GLY A 129 -16.68 -7.27 3.96
N ARG A 130 -16.37 -6.94 2.70
CA ARG A 130 -16.02 -7.92 1.67
C ARG A 130 -14.69 -8.56 2.06
N SER A 131 -14.74 -9.57 2.94
CA SER A 131 -13.58 -10.33 3.35
C SER A 131 -13.11 -11.04 2.10
N THR A 132 -12.05 -10.51 1.51
CA THR A 132 -11.46 -11.10 0.31
C THR A 132 -10.27 -11.91 0.76
N SER A 133 -10.32 -13.19 0.46
CA SER A 133 -9.18 -14.07 0.67
C SER A 133 -8.86 -14.78 -0.63
N TYR A 134 -7.58 -14.97 -0.88
CA TYR A 134 -7.12 -15.81 -1.96
C TYR A 134 -5.85 -16.52 -1.51
N TYR A 135 -5.80 -17.82 -1.77
CA TYR A 135 -4.72 -18.72 -1.37
C TYR A 135 -4.29 -19.50 -2.60
N LEU A 136 -2.99 -19.56 -2.82
CA LEU A 136 -2.37 -20.40 -3.81
C LEU A 136 -2.14 -21.79 -3.20
N ASP A 137 -2.26 -22.83 -4.02
CA ASP A 137 -2.02 -24.21 -3.61
C ASP A 137 -0.51 -24.50 -3.64
N THR A 138 0.22 -23.96 -2.66
CA THR A 138 1.65 -24.18 -2.48
C THR A 138 1.89 -25.43 -1.63
N THR A 139 2.86 -26.24 -2.05
CA THR A 139 3.36 -27.34 -1.21
C THR A 139 4.33 -26.78 -0.18
N LEU A 140 4.09 -27.04 1.11
CA LEU A 140 5.00 -26.71 2.19
C LEU A 140 6.22 -27.65 2.19
N TYR A 141 7.42 -27.06 2.22
CA TYR A 141 8.68 -27.78 2.44
C TYR A 141 9.42 -27.18 3.64
N GLY A 142 9.73 -28.00 4.64
CA GLY A 142 10.59 -27.62 5.76
C GLY A 142 12.04 -27.43 5.30
N GLN A 143 12.80 -26.57 5.98
CA GLN A 143 14.23 -26.41 5.68
C GLN A 143 15.02 -27.66 6.10
N GLU A 144 15.93 -28.13 5.26
CA GLU A 144 16.71 -29.36 5.51
C GLU A 144 17.88 -29.14 6.49
N ASN A 145 18.22 -27.89 6.82
CA ASN A 145 19.18 -27.51 7.86
C ASN A 145 18.95 -26.07 8.34
N ASP A 146 19.69 -25.64 9.35
CA ASP A 146 19.58 -24.35 10.05
C ASP A 146 19.85 -23.10 9.17
N HIS A 147 20.38 -23.28 7.97
CA HIS A 147 20.73 -22.20 7.04
C HIS A 147 19.86 -22.17 5.78
N TYR A 148 18.90 -23.09 5.65
CA TYR A 148 18.18 -23.37 4.40
C TYR A 148 16.78 -22.74 4.31
N CYS A 149 16.43 -21.78 5.16
CA CYS A 149 15.14 -21.09 5.07
C CYS A 149 14.87 -20.48 3.68
N ALA A 150 15.87 -19.81 3.09
CA ALA A 150 15.76 -19.23 1.74
C ALA A 150 15.73 -20.30 0.62
N PRO A 151 16.62 -21.33 0.63
CA PRO A 151 16.50 -22.48 -0.26
C PRO A 151 15.16 -23.21 -0.21
N ALA A 152 14.61 -23.46 0.97
CA ALA A 152 13.30 -24.07 1.16
C ALA A 152 12.18 -23.23 0.53
N CYS A 153 12.22 -21.90 0.71
CA CYS A 153 11.31 -20.99 0.00
C CYS A 153 11.45 -21.11 -1.53
N GLY A 154 12.69 -21.20 -2.02
CA GLY A 154 12.96 -21.42 -3.43
C GLY A 154 12.38 -22.75 -3.95
N GLN A 155 12.38 -23.80 -3.12
CA GLN A 155 11.83 -25.11 -3.45
C GLN A 155 10.30 -25.05 -3.51
N MET A 156 9.65 -24.49 -2.49
CA MET A 156 8.19 -24.29 -2.48
C MET A 156 7.70 -23.51 -3.71
N ILE A 157 8.39 -22.41 -4.05
CA ILE A 157 8.01 -21.57 -5.20
C ILE A 157 8.32 -22.28 -6.52
N ALA A 158 9.40 -23.08 -6.60
CA ALA A 158 9.71 -23.85 -7.80
C ALA A 158 8.69 -24.94 -8.07
N ASP A 159 8.32 -25.69 -7.03
CA ASP A 159 7.30 -26.74 -7.07
C ASP A 159 5.95 -26.17 -7.53
N TYR A 160 5.57 -24.99 -7.02
CA TYR A 160 4.37 -24.28 -7.47
C TYR A 160 4.38 -23.93 -8.98
N TYR A 161 5.55 -23.77 -9.60
CA TYR A 161 5.69 -23.59 -11.04
C TYR A 161 6.03 -24.89 -11.79
N ASP A 162 5.77 -26.05 -11.19
CA ASP A 162 6.04 -27.38 -11.73
C ASP A 162 7.54 -27.63 -12.04
N VAL A 163 8.44 -26.99 -11.29
CA VAL A 163 9.89 -27.14 -11.43
C VAL A 163 10.48 -27.81 -10.19
N PHE A 164 11.09 -28.97 -10.38
CA PHE A 164 11.76 -29.68 -9.30
C PHE A 164 13.23 -29.25 -9.16
N HIS A 165 13.57 -28.63 -8.02
CA HIS A 165 14.93 -28.36 -7.61
C HIS A 165 15.10 -28.65 -6.11
N THR A 166 16.23 -29.26 -5.71
CA THR A 166 16.54 -29.54 -4.30
C THR A 166 17.00 -28.27 -3.57
N GLN A 167 16.89 -28.23 -2.25
CA GLN A 167 17.38 -27.09 -1.45
C GLN A 167 18.89 -26.89 -1.64
N ASP A 168 19.68 -27.96 -1.70
CA ASP A 168 21.11 -27.91 -2.04
C ASP A 168 21.36 -27.19 -3.37
N TYR A 169 20.65 -27.58 -4.44
CA TYR A 169 20.81 -26.96 -5.76
C TYR A 169 20.50 -25.46 -5.70
N ILE A 170 19.40 -25.11 -5.04
CA ILE A 170 18.94 -23.73 -4.90
C ILE A 170 19.95 -22.93 -4.07
N TYR A 171 20.44 -23.49 -2.97
CA TYR A 171 21.44 -22.88 -2.10
C TYR A 171 22.71 -22.52 -2.87
N GLN A 172 23.24 -23.45 -3.67
CA GLN A 172 24.39 -23.20 -4.52
C GLN A 172 24.13 -22.11 -5.57
N LYS A 173 22.89 -22.01 -6.10
CA LYS A 173 22.49 -20.98 -7.06
C LYS A 173 22.31 -19.61 -6.43
N MET A 174 21.67 -19.55 -5.26
CA MET A 174 21.53 -18.31 -4.50
C MET A 174 22.91 -17.77 -4.11
N GLY A 175 23.84 -18.68 -3.78
CA GLY A 175 25.20 -18.34 -3.41
C GLY A 175 25.31 -18.30 -1.88
N PRO A 176 25.95 -19.30 -1.25
CA PRO A 176 26.17 -19.32 0.19
C PRO A 176 26.87 -18.04 0.66
N GLY A 177 26.58 -17.58 1.88
CA GLY A 177 27.25 -16.44 2.50
C GLY A 177 28.77 -16.64 2.69
N TYR A 178 29.44 -15.71 3.38
CA TYR A 178 30.90 -15.59 3.49
C TYR A 178 31.69 -16.81 4.05
N THR A 179 31.03 -17.93 4.37
CA THR A 179 31.67 -19.20 4.77
C THR A 179 30.91 -20.38 4.14
N THR A 180 31.63 -21.46 3.83
CA THR A 180 31.02 -22.74 3.41
C THR A 180 30.00 -23.17 4.46
N GLY A 181 28.71 -23.13 4.11
CA GLY A 181 27.60 -23.44 5.01
C GLY A 181 26.90 -22.25 5.65
N GLY A 182 27.24 -20.99 5.34
CA GLY A 182 26.54 -19.83 5.93
C GLY A 182 25.18 -19.52 5.29
N ASN A 183 24.32 -18.77 6.01
CA ASN A 183 23.02 -18.29 5.52
C ASN A 183 23.09 -17.59 4.14
N VAL A 184 22.01 -17.69 3.37
CA VAL A 184 21.86 -16.93 2.12
C VAL A 184 21.57 -15.46 2.44
N ILE A 185 22.31 -14.53 1.82
CA ILE A 185 22.02 -13.10 1.90
C ILE A 185 20.68 -12.80 1.20
N ASN A 186 19.79 -12.01 1.79
CA ASN A 186 18.43 -11.77 1.26
C ASN A 186 18.38 -11.39 -0.23
N ASN A 187 19.27 -10.49 -0.67
CA ASN A 187 19.40 -10.09 -2.08
C ASN A 187 19.83 -11.27 -2.99
N ASN A 188 20.76 -12.11 -2.50
CA ASN A 188 21.35 -13.20 -3.27
C ASN A 188 20.32 -14.25 -3.71
N GLN A 189 19.15 -14.32 -3.07
CA GLN A 189 18.04 -15.16 -3.52
C GLN A 189 17.67 -14.92 -4.99
N LEU A 190 17.85 -13.69 -5.49
CA LEU A 190 17.61 -13.34 -6.90
C LEU A 190 18.51 -14.09 -7.89
N ASN A 191 19.68 -14.57 -7.45
CA ASN A 191 20.60 -15.36 -8.28
C ASN A 191 20.01 -16.71 -8.67
N TYR A 192 19.08 -17.23 -7.89
CA TYR A 192 18.28 -18.40 -8.27
C TYR A 192 17.05 -18.00 -9.10
N TYR A 193 16.29 -17.00 -8.67
CA TYR A 193 15.01 -16.70 -9.32
C TYR A 193 15.14 -16.15 -10.74
N LYS A 194 16.10 -15.25 -11.00
CA LYS A 194 16.19 -14.54 -12.29
C LYS A 194 16.71 -15.38 -13.46
N PRO A 195 17.83 -16.11 -13.32
CA PRO A 195 18.50 -16.69 -14.48
C PRO A 195 17.71 -17.85 -15.10
N SER A 196 17.91 -18.10 -16.40
CA SER A 196 17.32 -19.23 -17.12
C SER A 196 17.81 -20.60 -16.65
N ASN A 197 19.00 -20.64 -16.04
CA ASN A 197 19.56 -21.83 -15.39
C ASN A 197 19.23 -21.87 -13.88
N GLY A 198 18.25 -21.08 -13.43
CA GLY A 198 17.62 -21.11 -12.12
C GLY A 198 16.10 -21.30 -12.30
N LEU A 199 15.27 -20.41 -11.77
CA LEU A 199 13.81 -20.48 -11.95
C LEU A 199 13.28 -19.73 -13.20
N ASN A 200 14.13 -19.00 -13.91
CA ASN A 200 13.77 -18.26 -15.13
C ASN A 200 12.63 -17.23 -14.94
N LYS A 201 12.73 -16.44 -13.87
CA LYS A 201 11.81 -15.35 -13.52
C LYS A 201 12.57 -14.02 -13.56
N PRO A 202 12.94 -13.51 -14.75
CA PRO A 202 13.94 -12.44 -14.92
C PRO A 202 13.54 -11.11 -14.27
N ASN A 203 12.24 -10.84 -14.12
CA ASN A 203 11.70 -9.63 -13.51
C ASN A 203 11.55 -9.72 -11.98
N SER A 204 12.08 -10.78 -11.36
CA SER A 204 12.08 -10.94 -9.90
C SER A 204 12.80 -9.78 -9.21
N ALA A 205 12.31 -9.34 -8.06
CA ALA A 205 12.80 -8.15 -7.38
C ALA A 205 12.86 -8.33 -5.86
N TYR A 206 13.99 -7.92 -5.27
CA TYR A 206 14.14 -7.74 -3.83
C TYR A 206 13.69 -6.33 -3.47
N VAL A 207 12.81 -6.20 -2.48
CA VAL A 207 12.24 -4.91 -2.06
C VAL A 207 12.27 -4.75 -0.54
N THR A 208 12.45 -3.51 -0.10
CA THR A 208 12.42 -3.10 1.32
C THR A 208 11.23 -2.17 1.64
N VAL A 209 10.46 -1.79 0.62
CA VAL A 209 9.25 -0.98 0.75
C VAL A 209 8.14 -1.67 -0.03
N PHE A 210 7.04 -1.96 0.64
CA PHE A 210 5.93 -2.70 0.06
C PHE A 210 4.60 -2.33 0.72
N THR A 211 3.51 -2.67 0.03
CA THR A 211 2.13 -2.44 0.50
C THR A 211 1.32 -3.73 0.48
N PHE A 212 0.25 -3.78 1.25
CA PHE A 212 -0.69 -4.91 1.21
C PHE A 212 -1.31 -5.08 -0.19
N SER A 213 -1.61 -3.97 -0.87
CA SER A 213 -2.12 -4.01 -2.25
C SER A 213 -1.16 -4.69 -3.23
N GLN A 214 0.15 -4.60 -3.01
CA GLN A 214 1.12 -5.33 -3.83
C GLN A 214 1.08 -6.83 -3.53
N ALA A 215 0.96 -7.26 -2.27
CA ALA A 215 0.77 -8.68 -1.94
C ALA A 215 -0.48 -9.24 -2.62
N VAL A 216 -1.62 -8.53 -2.51
CA VAL A 216 -2.86 -8.88 -3.20
C VAL A 216 -2.66 -9.01 -4.71
N SER A 217 -1.93 -8.06 -5.31
CA SER A 217 -1.63 -8.11 -6.75
C SER A 217 -0.77 -9.32 -7.13
N GLU A 218 0.26 -9.67 -6.37
CA GLU A 218 1.08 -10.85 -6.64
C GLU A 218 0.27 -12.14 -6.55
N ILE A 219 -0.45 -12.35 -5.45
CA ILE A 219 -1.24 -13.56 -5.24
C ILE A 219 -2.35 -13.68 -6.31
N ASN A 220 -3.06 -12.60 -6.63
CA ASN A 220 -4.10 -12.62 -7.68
C ASN A 220 -3.54 -12.87 -9.09
N ASN A 221 -2.24 -12.66 -9.30
CA ASN A 221 -1.55 -13.03 -10.54
C ASN A 221 -0.91 -14.42 -10.46
N ASN A 222 -1.28 -15.25 -9.48
CA ASN A 222 -0.76 -16.59 -9.27
C ASN A 222 0.76 -16.58 -9.02
N ARG A 223 1.28 -15.60 -8.26
CA ARG A 223 2.71 -15.46 -7.94
C ARG A 223 2.94 -15.49 -6.43
N PRO A 224 3.32 -16.65 -5.85
CA PRO A 224 3.82 -16.67 -4.48
C PRO A 224 5.16 -15.92 -4.42
N PHE A 225 5.48 -15.37 -3.26
CA PHE A 225 6.69 -14.56 -3.08
C PHE A 225 7.33 -14.82 -1.72
N VAL A 226 8.61 -14.49 -1.58
CA VAL A 226 9.31 -14.64 -0.31
C VAL A 226 8.99 -13.46 0.61
N SER A 227 8.56 -13.76 1.83
CA SER A 227 8.40 -12.87 2.98
C SER A 227 9.60 -13.06 3.90
N ILE A 228 10.34 -12.00 4.23
CA ILE A 228 11.53 -12.07 5.08
C ILE A 228 11.32 -11.25 6.34
N ARG A 229 11.56 -11.88 7.50
CA ARG A 229 11.49 -11.25 8.83
C ARG A 229 12.71 -11.66 9.66
N ASP A 230 13.42 -10.72 10.26
CA ASP A 230 14.59 -10.98 11.10
C ASP A 230 15.64 -11.90 10.43
N SER A 231 15.83 -11.76 9.11
CA SER A 231 16.68 -12.61 8.26
C SER A 231 16.17 -14.04 8.01
N HIS A 232 14.98 -14.39 8.51
CA HIS A 232 14.32 -15.66 8.22
C HIS A 232 13.42 -15.53 6.98
N SER A 233 13.60 -16.42 6.00
CA SER A 233 12.82 -16.43 4.76
C SER A 233 11.64 -17.40 4.86
N ARG A 234 10.46 -16.96 4.43
CA ARG A 234 9.19 -17.69 4.42
C ARG A 234 8.47 -17.42 3.09
N VAL A 235 7.49 -18.23 2.70
CA VAL A 235 6.70 -17.98 1.49
C VAL A 235 5.36 -17.37 1.85
N CYS A 236 5.00 -16.27 1.21
CA CYS A 236 3.62 -15.78 1.22
C CYS A 236 2.84 -16.45 0.09
N SER A 237 1.88 -17.29 0.45
CA SER A 237 1.03 -18.07 -0.45
C SER A 237 -0.39 -17.52 -0.57
N GLY A 238 -0.76 -16.52 0.23
CA GLY A 238 -2.08 -15.94 0.15
C GLY A 238 -2.30 -14.73 1.03
N TYR A 239 -3.54 -14.28 1.09
CA TYR A 239 -3.95 -13.16 1.92
C TYR A 239 -5.38 -13.31 2.42
N LEU A 240 -5.67 -12.62 3.53
CA LEU A 240 -7.02 -12.31 3.99
C LEU A 240 -7.12 -10.81 4.22
N SER A 241 -8.00 -10.14 3.50
CA SER A 241 -8.35 -8.74 3.71
C SER A 241 -9.68 -8.68 4.45
N ASN A 242 -9.64 -8.39 5.73
CA ASN A 242 -10.81 -8.29 6.59
C ASN A 242 -10.73 -7.00 7.42
N TYR A 243 -11.08 -5.86 6.81
CA TYR A 243 -10.87 -4.54 7.42
C TYR A 243 -11.37 -4.49 8.88
N PRO A 244 -10.55 -4.03 9.85
CA PRO A 244 -9.26 -3.34 9.66
C PRO A 244 -8.03 -4.26 9.51
N GLU A 245 -8.20 -5.57 9.58
CA GLU A 245 -7.12 -6.55 9.56
C GLU A 245 -6.69 -6.90 8.13
N TYR A 246 -5.39 -6.90 7.92
CA TYR A 246 -4.75 -7.36 6.69
C TYR A 246 -3.78 -8.48 7.07
N LEU A 247 -4.09 -9.70 6.67
CA LEU A 247 -3.29 -10.88 6.99
C LEU A 247 -2.69 -11.48 5.72
N LEU A 248 -1.52 -12.09 5.88
CA LEU A 248 -0.83 -12.89 4.88
C LEU A 248 -0.87 -14.35 5.31
N ALA A 249 -1.12 -15.25 4.36
CA ALA A 249 -0.91 -16.67 4.56
C ALA A 249 0.56 -16.98 4.29
N ILE A 250 1.22 -17.55 5.29
CA ILE A 250 2.65 -17.80 5.31
C ILE A 250 2.90 -19.29 5.43
N ASP A 251 3.73 -19.80 4.53
CA ASP A 251 4.36 -21.11 4.61
C ASP A 251 5.79 -20.91 5.13
N ASP A 252 6.00 -21.28 6.38
CA ASP A 252 7.25 -21.09 7.09
C ASP A 252 8.05 -22.40 7.07
N PRO A 253 9.30 -22.38 6.58
CA PRO A 253 10.10 -23.60 6.49
C PRO A 253 10.64 -24.08 7.85
N LEU A 254 10.53 -23.30 8.93
CA LEU A 254 10.83 -23.78 10.28
C LEU A 254 9.62 -24.51 10.89
N PRO A 255 9.80 -25.50 11.76
CA PRO A 255 11.09 -26.09 12.16
C PRO A 255 11.68 -26.99 11.06
N GLU A 256 12.98 -27.28 11.15
CA GLU A 256 13.72 -28.11 10.18
C GLU A 256 12.96 -29.41 9.84
N ASP A 257 12.95 -29.78 8.57
CA ASP A 257 12.26 -30.95 7.98
C ASP A 257 10.72 -30.99 8.10
N TYR A 258 10.08 -30.02 8.75
CA TYR A 258 8.62 -30.00 8.90
C TYR A 258 7.96 -28.75 8.31
N GLY A 259 8.42 -27.55 8.69
CA GLY A 259 7.70 -26.32 8.39
C GLY A 259 6.32 -26.22 9.07
N TYR A 260 5.64 -25.08 8.92
CA TYR A 260 4.20 -24.95 9.18
C TYR A 260 3.60 -23.74 8.44
N SER A 261 2.30 -23.79 8.19
CA SER A 261 1.55 -22.69 7.58
C SER A 261 0.71 -21.94 8.62
N TYR A 262 0.67 -20.61 8.55
CA TYR A 262 -0.11 -19.76 9.46
C TYR A 262 -0.52 -18.44 8.82
N MET A 263 -1.42 -17.71 9.48
CA MET A 263 -1.75 -16.32 9.14
C MET A 263 -0.92 -15.37 9.99
N GLU A 264 -0.36 -14.34 9.37
CA GLU A 264 0.30 -13.25 10.09
C GLU A 264 -0.22 -11.88 9.66
N THR A 265 -0.14 -10.89 10.55
CA THR A 265 -0.49 -9.51 10.22
C THR A 265 0.52 -8.92 9.24
N PHE A 266 0.01 -8.32 8.16
CA PHE A 266 0.81 -7.54 7.23
C PHE A 266 1.61 -6.44 7.96
N GLY A 267 2.89 -6.31 7.60
CA GLY A 267 3.81 -5.35 8.18
C GLY A 267 4.72 -5.93 9.26
N SER A 268 4.62 -7.24 9.54
CA SER A 268 5.61 -7.98 10.33
C SER A 268 6.90 -8.25 9.54
N GLU A 269 6.85 -8.16 8.21
CA GLU A 269 7.99 -8.41 7.34
C GLU A 269 8.93 -7.20 7.25
N ASP A 270 10.23 -7.46 7.08
CA ASP A 270 11.25 -6.45 6.81
C ASP A 270 11.50 -6.30 5.30
N TYR A 271 11.45 -7.41 4.57
CA TYR A 271 11.81 -7.48 3.15
C TYR A 271 10.95 -8.48 2.39
N ARG A 272 10.90 -8.33 1.06
CA ARG A 272 10.27 -9.32 0.18
C ARG A 272 11.11 -9.61 -1.05
N VAL A 273 10.98 -10.83 -1.58
CA VAL A 273 11.44 -11.19 -2.92
C VAL A 273 10.23 -11.56 -3.76
N TYR A 274 9.81 -10.65 -4.65
CA TYR A 274 8.77 -10.93 -5.63
C TYR A 274 9.34 -11.76 -6.78
N VAL A 275 8.69 -12.88 -7.10
CA VAL A 275 9.14 -13.83 -8.13
C VAL A 275 8.30 -13.65 -9.40
N ARG A 276 8.86 -12.96 -10.39
CA ARG A 276 8.11 -12.47 -11.58
C ARG A 276 8.79 -12.86 -12.89
N SER A 277 8.00 -13.34 -13.85
CA SER A 277 8.42 -13.54 -15.25
C SER A 277 8.61 -12.21 -15.97
#